data_AF-A0A3D5Z986-F1
#
_entry.id   AF-A0A3D5Z986-F1
#
_cell.length_a   1.000
_cell.length_b   1.000
_cell.length_c   1.000
_cell.angle_alpha   90.00
_cell.angle_beta   90.00
_cell.angle_gamma   90.00
#
_symmetry.space_group_name_H-M   'P 1'
#
loop_
_entity.id
_entity.type
_entity.pdbx_description
1 polymer ?
#
loop_
_entity_poly.entity_id
_entity_poly.type
_entity_poly.pdbx_seq_one_letter_code
_entity_poly.pdbx_strand_id
1 'polypeptide(L)' 'DCLETLEELGMEGKEDFLKAGGEKYTLVPCLNEQEDWVDTLAGYCL' A
#
# COMPACT_ATOMS: atom_id res chain seq x y z
N ASP A 1 -1.19 6.44 -3.69
CA ASP A 1 -2.38 6.01 -2.93
C ASP A 1 -3.66 6.21 -3.72
N CYS A 2 -4.66 5.36 -3.49
CA CYS A 2 -6.01 5.44 -4.06
C CYS A 2 -7.06 4.96 -3.05
N LEU A 3 -8.34 4.94 -3.44
CA LEU A 3 -9.45 4.51 -2.57
C LEU A 3 -9.21 3.11 -1.99
N GLU A 4 -8.77 2.21 -2.86
CA GLU A 4 -8.54 0.81 -2.53
C GLU A 4 -7.40 0.65 -1.51
N THR A 5 -6.33 1.44 -1.62
CA THR A 5 -5.17 1.31 -0.70
C THR A 5 -5.43 1.99 0.63
N LEU A 6 -6.16 3.11 0.63
CA LEU A 6 -6.43 3.89 1.83
C LEU A 6 -7.62 3.33 2.63
N GLU A 7 -8.77 3.15 1.97
CA GLU A 7 -10.03 2.81 2.64
C GLU A 7 -10.25 1.30 2.66
N GLU A 8 -10.29 0.65 1.49
CA GLU A 8 -10.65 -0.77 1.41
C GLU A 8 -9.60 -1.66 2.10
N LEU A 9 -8.31 -1.43 1.85
CA LEU A 9 -7.25 -2.18 2.53
C LEU A 9 -6.89 -1.58 3.89
N GLY A 10 -6.59 -0.27 3.94
CA GLY A 10 -6.04 0.38 5.12
C GLY A 10 -7.01 0.49 6.30
N MET A 11 -8.31 0.54 6.04
CA MET A 11 -9.34 0.68 7.06
C MET A 11 -10.22 -0.56 7.14
N GLU A 12 -11.03 -0.83 6.10
CA GLU A 12 -12.03 -1.91 6.12
C GLU A 12 -11.37 -3.29 6.25
N GLY A 13 -10.39 -3.58 5.39
CA GLY A 13 -9.66 -4.84 5.40
C GLY A 13 -8.87 -5.08 6.69
N LYS A 14 -8.35 -4.02 7.31
CA LYS A 14 -7.72 -4.10 8.64
C LYS A 14 -8.73 -4.47 9.72
N GLU A 15 -9.89 -3.81 9.73
CA GLU A 15 -10.96 -4.10 10.68
C GLU A 15 -11.43 -5.55 10.55
N ASP A 16 -11.68 -6.02 9.32
CA ASP A 16 -12.12 -7.38 9.04
C ASP A 16 -11.07 -8.42 9.44
N PHE A 17 -9.78 -8.17 9.15
CA PHE A 17 -8.68 -9.04 9.56
C PHE A 17 -8.63 -9.23 11.07
N LEU A 18 -8.75 -8.14 11.85
CA LEU A 18 -8.74 -8.20 13.31
C LEU A 18 -9.99 -8.91 13.86
N LYS A 19 -11.18 -8.66 13.28
CA LYS A 19 -12.41 -9.36 13.65
C LYS A 19 -12.34 -10.87 13.39
N ALA A 20 -11.62 -11.28 12.35
CA ALA A 20 -11.40 -12.69 12.02
C ALA A 20 -10.37 -13.38 12.94
N GLY A 21 -9.82 -12.67 13.94
CA GLY A 21 -8.82 -13.20 14.88
C GLY A 21 -7.37 -12.99 14.44
N GLY A 22 -7.12 -12.18 13.42
CA GLY A 22 -5.78 -11.77 13.03
C GLY A 22 -5.13 -10.90 14.10
N GLU A 23 -3.86 -11.15 14.42
CA GLU A 23 -3.18 -10.47 15.53
C GLU A 23 -2.34 -9.26 15.07
N LYS A 24 -1.76 -9.32 13.87
CA LYS A 24 -0.90 -8.27 13.33
C LYS A 24 -1.23 -7.99 11.87
N TYR A 25 -1.72 -6.77 11.64
CA TYR A 25 -1.97 -6.23 10.30
C TYR A 25 -0.86 -5.25 9.91
N THR A 26 -0.39 -5.29 8.68
CA THR A 26 0.57 -4.33 8.15
C THR A 26 0.16 -3.95 6.74
N LEU A 27 -0.15 -2.66 6.55
CA LEU A 27 -0.36 -2.09 5.23
C LEU A 27 1.02 -1.71 4.66
N VAL A 28 1.36 -2.26 3.50
CA VAL A 28 2.58 -1.87 2.79
C VAL A 28 2.32 -0.53 2.09
N PRO A 29 3.18 0.49 2.27
CA PRO A 29 2.97 1.79 1.65
C PRO A 29 3.07 1.70 0.12
N CYS A 30 2.28 2.51 -0.59
CA CYS A 30 2.44 2.69 -2.03
C CYS A 30 3.81 3.32 -2.34
N LEU A 31 4.33 3.03 -3.55
CA LEU A 31 5.60 3.58 -4.02
C LEU A 31 5.58 5.11 -4.07
N ASN A 32 4.46 5.70 -4.51
CA ASN A 32 4.28 7.15 -4.61
C ASN A 32 5.51 7.83 -5.27
N GLU A 33 6.07 8.87 -4.66
CA GLU A 33 7.26 9.60 -5.13
C GLU A 33 8.61 9.03 -4.64
N GLN A 34 8.66 7.76 -4.21
CA GLN A 34 9.94 7.14 -3.79
C GLN A 34 11.00 7.28 -4.90
N GLU A 35 12.16 7.81 -4.50
CA GLU A 35 13.22 8.24 -5.42
C GLU A 35 13.75 7.08 -6.27
N ASP A 36 13.93 5.90 -5.67
CA ASP A 36 14.36 4.69 -6.36
C ASP A 36 13.37 4.23 -7.43
N TRP A 37 12.06 4.39 -7.20
CA TRP A 37 11.02 4.08 -8.17
C TRP A 37 10.99 5.09 -9.32
N VAL A 38 11.15 6.38 -9.02
CA VAL A 38 11.24 7.43 -10.04
C VAL A 38 12.47 7.22 -10.93
N ASP A 39 13.63 6.96 -10.33
CA ASP A 39 14.88 6.68 -11.05
C ASP A 39 14.77 5.42 -11.92
N THR A 40 14.12 4.38 -11.39
CA THR A 40 13.83 3.16 -12.14
C THR A 40 13.04 3.47 -13.40
N LEU A 41 11.91 4.18 -13.29
CA LEU A 41 11.09 4.55 -14.43
C LEU A 41 11.84 5.44 -15.42
N ALA A 42 12.59 6.43 -14.94
CA ALA A 42 13.40 7.30 -15.80
C ALA A 42 14.42 6.51 -16.62
N GLY A 43 15.08 5.52 -16.01
CA GLY A 43 16.00 4.61 -16.69
C GLY A 43 15.34 3.71 -17.73
N TYR A 44 14.06 3.35 -17.56
CA TYR A 44 13.30 2.55 -18.54
C TYR A 44 12.81 3.36 -19.76
N CYS A 45 12.71 4.69 -19.64
CA CYS A 45 12.23 5.57 -20.70
C CYS A 45 13.33 6.06 -21.66
N LEU A 46 14.60 5.77 -21.38
CA LEU A 46 15.78 6.15 -22.16
C LEU A 46 16.38 4.94 -22.88
#